data_AF-A0A1V5P7P2-F1
#
_entry.id   AF-A0A1V5P7P2-F1
#
_cell.length_a   1.000
_cell.length_b   1.000
_cell.length_c   1.000
_cell.angle_alpha   90.00
_cell.angle_beta   90.00
_cell.angle_gamma   90.00
#
_symmetry.space_group_name_H-M   'P 1'
#
loop_
_entity.id
_entity.type
_entity.pdbx_description
1 polymer ?
#
loop_
_entity_poly.entity_id
_entity_poly.type
_entity_poly.pdbx_seq_one_letter_code
_entity_poly.pdbx_strand_id
1 'polypeptide(L)'
;MSFLKATQKSSISALFEAAELERRVKNVSLVVTGEGVLDSRSLEPDRAVGAIVGLCAKQRIPIAVIAGCMGTGSEELLEKCECSMIAAIDQATGGMALENSVALFDSAADRMFRFIRLGREIERVSARKSKK
;
A
#
# COMPACT_ATOMS: atom_id res chain seq x y z
N MET A 1 29.30 -21.77 2.91
CA MET A 1 27.84 -21.93 3.14
C MET A 1 27.41 -23.39 3.39
N SER A 2 28.19 -24.23 4.10
CA SER A 2 27.99 -25.71 4.09
C SER A 2 27.63 -26.36 5.44
N PHE A 3 27.66 -25.64 6.57
CA PHE A 3 27.43 -26.26 7.89
C PHE A 3 25.94 -26.42 8.21
N LEU A 4 25.13 -25.41 7.93
CA LEU A 4 23.70 -25.35 8.31
C LEU A 4 22.74 -25.77 7.19
N LYS A 5 23.24 -26.20 6.01
CA LYS A 5 22.43 -26.49 4.80
C LYS A 5 21.35 -25.42 4.51
N ALA A 6 21.64 -24.15 4.82
CA ALA A 6 20.69 -23.06 4.69
C ALA A 6 20.61 -22.57 3.23
N THR A 7 19.41 -22.20 2.79
CA THR A 7 19.15 -21.61 1.47
C THR A 7 19.12 -20.10 1.58
N GLN A 8 19.83 -19.41 0.68
CA GLN A 8 19.76 -17.95 0.62
C GLN A 8 18.43 -17.50 0.00
N LYS A 9 17.75 -16.59 0.66
CA LYS A 9 16.52 -15.93 0.19
C LYS A 9 16.66 -14.42 0.35
N SER A 10 15.91 -13.64 -0.44
CA SER A 10 15.80 -12.20 -0.16
C SER A 10 15.10 -12.00 1.18
N SER A 11 15.48 -10.94 1.90
CA SER A 11 14.92 -10.63 3.21
C SER A 11 13.40 -10.46 3.15
N ILE A 12 12.88 -9.84 2.09
CA ILE A 12 11.44 -9.65 1.94
C ILE A 12 10.70 -10.96 1.68
N SER A 13 11.28 -11.86 0.88
CA SER A 13 10.69 -13.17 0.62
C SER A 13 10.67 -14.02 1.89
N ALA A 14 11.75 -14.01 2.66
CA ALA A 14 11.82 -14.71 3.94
C ALA A 14 10.80 -14.17 4.95
N LEU A 15 10.61 -12.84 5.00
CA LEU A 15 9.61 -12.20 5.86
C LEU A 15 8.18 -12.58 5.44
N PHE A 16 7.87 -12.55 4.15
CA PHE A 16 6.51 -12.86 3.66
C PHE A 16 6.14 -14.31 3.89
N GLU A 17 7.11 -15.22 3.73
CA GLU A 17 6.94 -16.63 4.04
C GLU A 17 6.72 -16.83 5.54
N ALA A 18 7.56 -16.22 6.38
CA ALA A 18 7.40 -16.30 7.84
C ALA A 18 6.09 -15.70 8.34
N ALA A 19 5.60 -14.63 7.70
CA ALA A 19 4.31 -14.00 8.02
C ALA A 19 3.10 -14.73 7.39
N GLU A 20 3.35 -15.75 6.54
CA GLU A 20 2.35 -16.43 5.72
C GLU A 20 1.49 -15.45 4.88
N LEU A 21 2.12 -14.40 4.36
CA LEU A 21 1.42 -13.25 3.78
C LEU A 21 0.52 -13.66 2.60
N GLU A 22 1.04 -14.52 1.71
CA GLU A 22 0.28 -15.00 0.55
C GLU A 22 -1.02 -15.72 0.95
N ARG A 23 -1.01 -16.47 2.05
CA ARG A 23 -2.20 -17.15 2.58
C ARG A 23 -3.19 -16.14 3.18
N ARG A 24 -2.69 -15.16 3.93
CA ARG A 24 -3.53 -14.16 4.63
C ARG A 24 -4.25 -13.23 3.66
N VAL A 25 -3.63 -12.91 2.53
CA VAL A 25 -4.14 -11.95 1.55
C VAL A 25 -5.27 -12.55 0.68
N LYS A 26 -5.36 -13.88 0.50
CA LYS A 26 -6.32 -14.52 -0.43
C LYS A 26 -7.79 -14.12 -0.32
N ASN A 27 -8.27 -13.75 0.86
CA ASN A 27 -9.70 -13.50 1.12
C ASN A 27 -9.97 -12.10 1.66
N VAL A 28 -9.12 -11.13 1.34
CA VAL A 28 -9.31 -9.73 1.77
C VAL A 28 -9.94 -8.90 0.65
N SER A 29 -10.68 -7.85 1.03
CA SER A 29 -11.28 -6.92 0.07
C SER A 29 -10.37 -5.75 -0.29
N LEU A 30 -9.31 -5.53 0.48
CA LEU A 30 -8.34 -4.45 0.32
C LEU A 30 -7.07 -4.81 1.08
N VAL A 31 -5.91 -4.51 0.52
CA VAL A 31 -4.64 -4.45 1.25
C VAL A 31 -4.26 -2.98 1.46
N VAL A 32 -3.84 -2.64 2.67
CA VAL A 32 -3.23 -1.34 2.97
C VAL A 32 -1.78 -1.56 3.34
N THR A 33 -0.89 -0.81 2.72
CA THR A 33 0.55 -0.80 3.05
C THR A 33 1.06 0.64 3.13
N GLY A 34 2.33 0.81 3.45
CA GLY A 34 2.93 2.14 3.53
C GLY A 34 4.43 2.11 3.74
N GLU A 35 5.03 3.28 3.56
CA GLU A 35 6.44 3.55 3.83
C GLU A 35 6.67 5.05 4.06
N GLY A 36 7.89 5.42 4.44
CA GLY A 36 8.24 6.82 4.66
C GLY A 36 8.22 7.66 3.39
N VAL A 37 8.93 7.22 2.34
CA VAL A 37 8.99 7.91 1.05
C VAL A 37 8.65 6.89 -0.03
N LEU A 38 7.56 7.10 -0.75
CA LEU A 38 7.18 6.24 -1.87
C LEU A 38 7.78 6.80 -3.15
N ASP A 39 8.76 6.10 -3.72
CA ASP A 39 9.42 6.46 -4.98
C ASP A 39 9.55 5.25 -5.92
N SER A 40 10.15 5.42 -7.09
CA SER A 40 10.34 4.33 -8.06
C SER A 40 11.12 3.14 -7.50
N ARG A 41 12.04 3.36 -6.55
CA ARG A 41 12.80 2.28 -5.92
C ARG A 41 11.92 1.46 -5.00
N SER A 42 11.01 2.09 -4.27
CA SER A 42 10.06 1.41 -3.41
C SER A 42 9.19 0.39 -4.14
N LEU A 43 9.00 0.60 -5.44
CA LEU A 43 8.22 -0.25 -6.33
C LEU A 43 9.01 -1.43 -6.91
N GLU A 44 10.31 -1.55 -6.61
CA GLU A 44 11.13 -2.70 -6.97
C GLU A 44 10.60 -3.99 -6.30
N PRO A 45 10.62 -5.15 -7.00
CA PRO A 45 10.02 -6.39 -6.49
C PRO A 45 10.63 -6.94 -5.18
N ASP A 46 11.84 -6.52 -4.82
CA ASP A 46 12.55 -6.93 -3.61
C ASP A 46 12.37 -5.94 -2.43
N ARG A 47 11.62 -4.85 -2.65
CA ARG A 47 11.20 -3.91 -1.60
C ARG A 47 9.84 -4.29 -1.03
N ALA A 48 9.57 -3.83 0.18
CA ALA A 48 8.35 -4.20 0.89
C ALA A 48 7.09 -3.78 0.12
N VAL A 49 7.00 -2.53 -0.33
CA VAL A 49 5.84 -2.03 -1.07
C VAL A 49 5.73 -2.72 -2.43
N GLY A 50 6.80 -2.73 -3.24
CA GLY A 50 6.80 -3.41 -4.54
C GLY A 50 6.45 -4.90 -4.46
N ALA A 51 6.94 -5.63 -3.46
CA ALA A 51 6.59 -7.03 -3.24
C ALA A 51 5.11 -7.22 -2.86
N ILE A 52 4.54 -6.36 -2.01
CA ILE A 52 3.10 -6.42 -1.66
C ILE A 52 2.24 -6.08 -2.89
N VAL A 53 2.61 -5.05 -3.65
CA VAL A 53 1.93 -4.67 -4.91
C VAL A 53 1.94 -5.85 -5.89
N GLY A 54 3.10 -6.48 -6.09
CA GLY A 54 3.22 -7.65 -6.96
C GLY A 54 2.38 -8.84 -6.49
N LEU A 55 2.28 -9.08 -5.18
CA LEU A 55 1.41 -10.10 -4.61
C LEU A 55 -0.07 -9.79 -4.86
N CYS A 56 -0.50 -8.55 -4.62
CA CYS A 56 -1.88 -8.11 -4.81
C CYS A 56 -2.29 -8.12 -6.28
N ALA A 57 -1.41 -7.69 -7.18
CA ALA A 57 -1.64 -7.71 -8.62
C ALA A 57 -1.90 -9.13 -9.13
N LYS A 58 -1.11 -10.12 -8.70
CA LYS A 58 -1.32 -11.55 -9.05
C LYS A 58 -2.67 -12.08 -8.57
N GLN A 59 -3.13 -11.63 -7.41
CA GLN A 59 -4.39 -12.08 -6.81
C GLN A 59 -5.59 -11.18 -7.16
N ARG A 60 -5.39 -10.11 -7.94
CA ARG A 60 -6.39 -9.09 -8.29
C ARG A 60 -7.06 -8.46 -7.07
N ILE A 61 -6.26 -8.17 -6.05
CA ILE A 61 -6.73 -7.53 -4.83
C ILE A 61 -6.41 -6.04 -4.89
N PRO A 62 -7.37 -5.14 -4.65
CA PRO A 62 -7.11 -3.72 -4.60
C PRO A 62 -6.12 -3.37 -3.50
N ILE A 63 -5.27 -2.37 -3.74
CA ILE A 63 -4.28 -1.92 -2.77
C ILE A 63 -4.33 -0.40 -2.56
N ALA A 64 -4.23 0.03 -1.32
CA ALA A 64 -4.03 1.43 -0.97
C ALA A 64 -2.69 1.62 -0.26
N VAL A 65 -1.94 2.65 -0.62
CA VAL A 65 -0.63 2.96 -0.03
C VAL A 65 -0.71 4.26 0.75
N ILE A 66 -0.28 4.25 2.02
CA ILE A 66 -0.08 5.46 2.81
C ILE A 66 1.42 5.73 2.85
N ALA A 67 1.87 6.75 2.12
CA ALA A 67 3.25 7.19 2.12
C ALA A 67 3.43 8.35 3.09
N GLY A 68 4.57 8.44 3.78
CA GLY A 68 4.95 9.65 4.51
C GLY A 68 4.98 10.84 3.56
N CYS A 69 5.74 10.73 2.46
CA CYS A 69 5.70 11.65 1.33
C CYS A 69 5.86 10.92 -0.01
N MET A 70 5.53 11.63 -1.09
CA MET A 70 5.64 11.15 -2.46
C MET A 70 7.00 11.56 -3.05
N GLY A 71 7.78 10.60 -3.52
CA GLY A 71 9.01 10.82 -4.25
C GLY A 71 8.84 10.66 -5.77
N THR A 72 9.93 10.87 -6.51
CA THR A 72 9.95 10.75 -7.97
C THR A 72 9.57 9.34 -8.43
N GLY A 73 8.65 9.24 -9.39
CA GLY A 73 8.23 7.97 -9.99
C GLY A 73 7.23 7.17 -9.15
N SER A 74 6.70 7.76 -8.08
CA SER A 74 5.63 7.17 -7.27
C SER A 74 4.38 6.82 -8.09
N GLU A 75 4.11 7.57 -9.15
CA GLU A 75 2.98 7.42 -10.05
C GLU A 75 3.01 6.11 -10.84
N GLU A 76 4.20 5.51 -11.02
CA GLU A 76 4.35 4.17 -11.64
C GLU A 76 3.55 3.09 -10.90
N LEU A 77 3.20 3.33 -9.62
CA LEU A 77 2.32 2.45 -8.86
C LEU A 77 0.99 2.25 -9.57
N LEU A 78 0.40 3.32 -10.09
CA LEU A 78 -0.95 3.35 -10.68
C LEU A 78 -1.07 2.47 -11.94
N GLU A 79 0.06 2.10 -12.54
CA GLU A 79 0.12 1.26 -13.73
C GLU A 79 0.17 -0.24 -13.39
N LYS A 80 0.41 -0.61 -12.11
CA LYS A 80 0.70 -2.00 -11.72
C LYS A 80 -0.55 -2.82 -11.40
N CYS A 81 -1.58 -2.21 -10.83
CA CYS A 81 -2.84 -2.86 -10.44
C CYS A 81 -3.91 -1.83 -10.06
N GLU A 82 -5.10 -2.29 -9.70
CA GLU A 82 -6.14 -1.46 -9.10
C GLU A 82 -5.66 -0.90 -7.75
N CYS A 83 -5.15 0.33 -7.77
CA CYS A 83 -4.50 0.92 -6.61
C CYS A 83 -4.61 2.44 -6.54
N SER A 84 -4.34 2.95 -5.34
CA SER A 84 -4.17 4.38 -5.12
C SER A 84 -3.25 4.64 -3.93
N MET A 85 -2.83 5.89 -3.77
CA MET A 85 -1.87 6.31 -2.77
C MET A 85 -2.27 7.64 -2.13
N ILE A 86 -1.97 7.80 -0.84
CA ILE A 86 -2.15 9.05 -0.11
C ILE A 86 -0.86 9.42 0.60
N ALA A 87 -0.50 10.70 0.56
CA ALA A 87 0.59 11.25 1.35
C ALA A 87 0.08 11.66 2.75
N ALA A 88 0.80 11.24 3.80
CA ALA A 88 0.58 11.68 5.16
C ALA A 88 1.08 13.10 5.38
N ILE A 89 2.17 13.45 4.72
CA ILE A 89 2.84 14.75 4.79
C ILE A 89 2.95 15.27 3.36
N ASP A 90 2.46 16.49 3.13
CA ASP A 90 2.77 17.20 1.89
C ASP A 90 4.23 17.64 1.93
N GLN A 91 4.97 17.47 0.83
CA GLN A 91 6.43 17.65 0.72
C GLN A 91 6.91 19.02 1.27
N ALA A 92 6.01 20.01 1.37
CA ALA A 92 6.28 21.35 1.87
C ALA A 92 6.58 21.47 3.38
N THR A 93 6.55 20.41 4.18
CA THR A 93 6.72 20.50 5.65
C THR A 93 7.92 19.71 6.17
N GLY A 94 9.13 20.22 5.91
CA GLY A 94 10.36 19.70 6.53
C GLY A 94 10.41 19.92 8.05
N GLY A 95 11.05 18.99 8.77
CA GLY A 95 11.38 19.08 10.21
C GLY A 95 10.24 18.73 11.16
N MET A 96 9.12 19.46 11.12
CA MET A 96 7.96 19.28 12.03
C MET A 96 7.20 17.97 11.81
N ALA A 97 7.42 17.31 10.68
CA ALA A 97 6.66 16.12 10.29
C ALA A 97 7.07 14.86 11.07
N LEU A 98 8.29 14.80 11.62
CA LEU A 98 8.74 13.61 12.35
C LEU A 98 8.14 13.54 13.76
N GLU A 99 8.10 14.68 14.46
CA GLU A 99 7.53 14.79 15.82
C GLU A 99 6.03 14.46 15.85
N ASN A 100 5.30 14.79 14.79
CA ASN A 100 3.87 14.54 14.64
C ASN A 100 3.53 13.40 13.66
N SER A 101 4.50 12.59 13.28
CA SER A 101 4.36 11.58 12.22
C SER A 101 3.19 10.61 12.44
N VAL A 102 2.96 10.17 13.68
CA VAL A 102 1.84 9.30 14.04
C VAL A 102 0.49 9.97 13.78
N ALA A 103 0.30 11.20 14.26
CA ALA A 103 -0.95 11.94 14.07
C ALA A 103 -1.21 12.26 12.58
N LEU A 104 -0.15 12.55 11.83
CA LEU A 104 -0.22 12.78 10.38
C LEU A 104 -0.60 11.49 9.63
N PHE A 105 -0.02 10.35 10.03
CA PHE A 105 -0.39 9.05 9.50
C PHE A 105 -1.86 8.69 9.79
N ASP A 106 -2.32 8.89 11.03
CA ASP A 106 -3.72 8.64 11.42
C ASP A 106 -4.69 9.52 10.60
N SER A 107 -4.36 10.80 10.44
CA SER A 107 -5.13 11.73 9.60
C SER A 107 -5.15 11.30 8.13
N ALA A 108 -4.04 10.78 7.61
CA ALA A 108 -3.97 10.23 6.25
C ALA A 108 -4.83 8.97 6.09
N ALA A 109 -4.74 8.05 7.03
CA ALA A 109 -5.54 6.84 7.05
C ALA A 109 -7.04 7.17 7.11
N ASP A 110 -7.47 8.10 7.98
CA ASP A 110 -8.86 8.52 8.09
C ASP A 110 -9.38 9.10 6.77
N ARG A 111 -8.61 9.99 6.12
CA ARG A 111 -8.95 10.54 4.79
C ARG A 111 -9.09 9.44 3.74
N MET A 112 -8.12 8.52 3.67
CA MET A 112 -8.13 7.40 2.73
C MET A 112 -9.38 6.52 2.88
N PHE A 113 -9.69 6.09 4.11
CA PHE A 113 -10.86 5.25 4.37
C PHE A 113 -12.19 5.99 4.14
N ARG A 114 -12.25 7.30 4.41
CA ARG A 114 -13.41 8.13 4.06
C ARG A 114 -13.61 8.23 2.55
N PHE A 115 -12.54 8.37 1.77
CA PHE A 115 -12.62 8.35 0.30
C PHE A 115 -13.12 7.01 -0.23
N ILE A 116 -12.63 5.89 0.31
CA ILE A 116 -13.14 4.55 -0.02
C ILE A 116 -14.64 4.44 0.32
N ARG A 117 -15.04 4.90 1.50
CA ARG A 117 -16.45 4.93 1.91
C ARG A 117 -17.29 5.77 0.96
N LEU A 118 -16.80 6.94 0.55
CA LEU A 118 -17.49 7.81 -0.41
C LEU A 118 -17.76 7.09 -1.73
N GLY A 119 -16.77 6.36 -2.28
CA GLY A 119 -16.95 5.54 -3.48
C GLY A 119 -18.09 4.52 -3.34
N ARG A 120 -18.18 3.85 -2.19
CA ARG A 120 -19.28 2.91 -1.88
C ARG A 120 -20.65 3.58 -1.81
N GLU A 121 -20.73 4.80 -1.25
CA GLU A 121 -21.98 5.56 -1.21
C GLU A 121 -22.42 6.03 -2.60
N ILE A 122 -21.48 6.45 -3.46
CA ILE A 122 -21.76 6.82 -4.86
C ILE A 122 -22.38 5.65 -5.63
N GLU A 123 -21.83 4.45 -5.48
CA GLU A 123 -22.34 3.23 -6.08
C GLU A 123 -23.79 2.94 -5.62
N ARG A 124 -24.04 3.02 -4.31
CA ARG A 124 -25.38 2.82 -3.71
C ARG A 124 -26.41 3.82 -4.23
N VAL A 125 -26.07 5.10 -4.31
CA VAL A 125 -26.97 6.14 -4.80
C VAL A 125 -27.28 5.93 -6.28
N SER A 126 -26.28 5.59 -7.09
CA SER A 126 -26.45 5.31 -8.52
C SER A 126 -27.37 4.11 -8.75
N ALA A 127 -27.20 3.02 -8.00
CA ALA A 127 -28.05 1.83 -8.07
C ALA A 127 -29.53 2.11 -7.73
N ARG A 128 -29.80 3.05 -6.81
CA ARG A 128 -31.18 3.47 -6.48
C ARG A 128 -31.84 4.28 -7.59
N LYS A 129 -31.07 5.14 -8.29
CA LYS A 129 -31.58 5.95 -9.41
C LYS A 129 -31.93 5.09 -10.62
N SER A 130 -31.16 4.05 -10.91
CA SER A 130 -31.40 3.15 -12.04
C SER A 130 -32.63 2.23 -11.87
N LYS A 131 -33.17 2.10 -10.66
CA LYS A 131 -34.37 1.29 -10.37
C LYS A 131 -35.68 2.09 -10.37
N LYS A 132 -35.60 3.41 -10.55
CA LYS A 132 -36.74 4.30 -10.75
C LYS A 132 -36.89 4.62 -12.23
#